data_AF-A0A7Y2H6K8-F1
#
_entry.id   AF-A0A7Y2H6K8-F1
#
_cell.length_a   1.000
_cell.length_b   1.000
_cell.length_c   1.000
_cell.angle_alpha   90.00
_cell.angle_beta   90.00
_cell.angle_gamma   90.00
#
_symmetry.space_group_name_H-M   'P 1'
#
loop_
_entity.id
_entity.type
_entity.pdbx_description
1 polymer ?
#
loop_
_entity_poly.entity_id
_entity_poly.type
_entity_poly.pdbx_seq_one_letter_code
_entity_poly.pdbx_strand_id
1 'polypeptide(L)' 'MELLPNINSPEDLRQLDQDLLPALAAEMRAFIIDIVAAKEGHLGASLGVVELTIALHYVYNTPDDRLI' A
#
# COMPACT_ATOMS: atom_id res chain seq x y z
N MET A 1 -5.15 -15.59 -4.05
CA MET A 1 -4.61 -15.53 -2.67
C MET A 1 -4.54 -14.05 -2.35
N GLU A 2 -5.18 -13.61 -1.27
CA GLU A 2 -5.20 -12.18 -0.91
C GLU A 2 -3.90 -11.83 -0.17
N LEU A 3 -3.21 -10.79 -0.62
CA LEU A 3 -1.93 -10.33 -0.07
C LEU A 3 -2.16 -9.33 1.06
N LEU A 4 -3.02 -8.34 0.83
CA LEU A 4 -3.25 -7.19 1.71
C LEU A 4 -3.65 -7.57 3.15
N PRO A 5 -4.53 -8.58 3.40
CA PRO A 5 -4.91 -8.97 4.77
C PRO A 5 -3.76 -9.54 5.60
N ASN A 6 -2.65 -9.93 4.95
CA ASN A 6 -1.48 -10.52 5.62
C ASN A 6 -0.39 -9.50 5.94
N ILE A 7 -0.55 -8.23 5.55
CA ILE A 7 0.44 -7.17 5.75
C ILE A 7 -0.03 -6.25 6.87
N ASN A 8 0.59 -6.37 8.04
CA ASN A 8 0.26 -5.57 9.22
C ASN A 8 1.35 -4.54 9.58
N SER A 9 2.49 -4.62 8.91
CA SER A 9 3.66 -3.76 9.13
C SER A 9 4.50 -3.58 7.85
N PRO A 10 5.37 -2.56 7.78
CA PRO A 10 6.36 -2.43 6.71
C PRO A 10 7.32 -3.64 6.61
N GLU A 11 7.53 -4.35 7.72
CA GLU A 11 8.35 -5.57 7.72
C GLU A 11 7.67 -6.68 6.92
N ASP A 12 6.37 -6.90 7.12
CA ASP A 12 5.60 -7.90 6.35
C ASP A 12 5.64 -7.59 4.84
N LEU A 13 5.57 -6.31 4.48
CA LEU A 13 5.70 -5.85 3.10
C LEU A 13 7.06 -6.20 2.49
N ARG A 14 8.15 -6.04 3.24
CA ARG A 14 9.52 -6.34 2.79
C ARG A 14 9.79 -7.84 2.60
N GLN A 15 9.00 -8.70 3.24
CA GLN A 15 9.09 -10.15 3.07
C GLN A 15 8.40 -10.66 1.78
N LEU A 16 7.68 -9.80 1.06
CA LEU A 16 7.07 -10.18 -0.22
C LEU A 16 8.10 -10.21 -1.35
N ASP A 17 7.95 -11.19 -2.24
CA ASP A 17 8.62 -11.19 -3.53
C ASP A 17 8.23 -9.94 -4.32
N GLN A 18 9.22 -9.31 -4.97
CA GLN A 18 9.02 -8.07 -5.71
C GLN A 18 7.96 -8.19 -6.82
N ASP A 19 7.80 -9.38 -7.39
CA ASP A 19 6.81 -9.69 -8.43
C ASP A 19 5.36 -9.65 -7.92
N LEU A 20 5.15 -9.72 -6.59
CA LEU A 20 3.85 -9.62 -5.96
C LEU A 20 3.43 -8.17 -5.64
N LEU A 21 4.35 -7.22 -5.68
CA LEU A 21 4.05 -5.80 -5.37
C LEU A 21 2.98 -5.18 -6.29
N PRO A 22 2.94 -5.46 -7.61
CA PRO A 22 1.86 -4.98 -8.47
C PRO A 22 0.48 -5.54 -8.08
N ALA A 23 0.43 -6.79 -7.63
CA ALA A 23 -0.81 -7.43 -7.16
C ALA A 23 -1.28 -6.80 -5.84
N LEU A 24 -0.35 -6.56 -4.90
CA LEU A 24 -0.65 -5.84 -3.67
C LEU A 24 -1.18 -4.42 -3.95
N ALA A 25 -0.58 -3.69 -4.88
CA ALA A 25 -1.04 -2.36 -5.26
C ALA A 25 -2.49 -2.38 -5.80
N ALA A 26 -2.85 -3.41 -6.56
CA ALA A 26 -4.21 -3.59 -7.04
C ALA A 26 -5.20 -3.84 -5.91
N GLU A 27 -4.85 -4.70 -4.94
CA GLU A 27 -5.67 -4.94 -3.74
C GLU A 27 -5.83 -3.68 -2.89
N MET A 28 -4.75 -2.92 -2.67
CA MET A 28 -4.79 -1.65 -1.94
C MET A 28 -5.70 -0.61 -2.62
N ARG A 29 -5.66 -0.50 -3.95
CA ARG A 29 -6.56 0.41 -4.69
C ARG A 29 -8.02 0.00 -4.53
N ALA A 30 -8.32 -1.29 -4.68
CA ALA A 30 -9.68 -1.79 -4.50
C ALA A 30 -10.19 -1.48 -3.08
N PHE A 31 -9.38 -1.76 -2.07
CA PHE A 31 -9.69 -1.45 -0.67
C PHE A 31 -9.93 0.05 -0.41
N ILE A 32 -9.09 0.93 -0.95
CA ILE A 32 -9.26 2.38 -0.83
C ILE A 32 -10.56 2.83 -1.52
N ILE A 33 -10.86 2.30 -2.70
CA ILE A 33 -12.12 2.59 -3.40
C ILE A 33 -13.30 2.15 -2.54
N ASP A 34 -13.28 0.93 -2.00
CA ASP A 34 -14.38 0.39 -1.21
C ASP A 34 -14.63 1.20 0.09
N ILE A 35 -13.57 1.63 0.77
CA ILE A 35 -13.68 2.42 2.00
C ILE A 35 -14.09 3.86 1.71
N VAL A 36 -13.48 4.50 0.70
CA VAL A 36 -13.67 5.93 0.45
C VAL A 36 -14.89 6.19 -0.43
N ALA A 37 -15.38 5.24 -1.24
CA ALA A 37 -16.66 5.38 -1.93
C ALA A 37 -17.84 5.62 -0.97
N ALA A 38 -17.71 5.22 0.30
CA ALA A 38 -18.70 5.48 1.34
C ALA A 38 -18.63 6.89 1.95
N LYS A 39 -17.59 7.70 1.65
CA LYS A 39 -17.38 9.05 2.23
C LYS A 39 -16.94 10.06 1.17
N GLU A 40 -17.62 11.18 1.08
CA GLU A 40 -17.20 12.29 0.22
C GLU A 40 -15.79 12.78 0.61
N GLY A 41 -14.82 12.74 -0.33
CA GLY A 41 -13.43 13.10 -0.05
C GLY A 41 -12.47 12.84 -1.22
N HIS A 42 -11.20 13.20 -1.03
CA HIS A 42 -10.11 13.20 -2.04
C HIS A 42 -9.67 11.80 -2.53
N LEU A 43 -10.57 10.99 -3.09
CA LEU A 43 -10.27 9.66 -3.67
C LEU A 43 -9.07 9.69 -4.65
N GLY A 44 -9.03 10.70 -5.52
CA GLY A 44 -8.01 10.76 -6.57
C GLY A 44 -6.58 10.92 -6.06
N ALA A 45 -6.39 11.63 -4.93
CA ALA A 45 -5.07 11.87 -4.37
C ALA A 45 -4.48 10.60 -3.75
N SER A 46 -5.29 9.85 -3.00
CA SER A 46 -4.86 8.60 -2.36
C SER A 46 -4.58 7.49 -3.37
N LEU A 47 -5.35 7.41 -4.46
CA LEU A 47 -5.14 6.40 -5.51
C LEU A 47 -3.88 6.65 -6.32
N GLY A 48 -3.48 7.91 -6.53
CA GLY A 48 -2.32 8.26 -7.34
C GLY A 48 -0.96 7.99 -6.70
N VAL A 49 -0.92 7.68 -5.39
CA VAL A 49 0.33 7.48 -4.63
C VAL A 49 0.54 6.05 -4.14
N VAL A 50 -0.39 5.13 -4.41
CA VAL A 50 -0.35 3.75 -3.86
C VAL A 50 0.98 3.06 -4.15
N GLU A 51 1.40 3.02 -5.42
CA GLU A 51 2.65 2.40 -5.85
C GLU A 51 3.88 3.07 -5.23
N LEU A 52 3.86 4.39 -5.14
CA LEU A 52 4.96 5.15 -4.53
C LEU A 52 5.08 4.81 -3.04
N THR A 53 3.96 4.79 -2.32
CA THR A 53 3.93 4.45 -0.89
C THR A 53 4.42 3.02 -0.65
N ILE A 54 3.98 2.06 -1.48
CA ILE A 54 4.48 0.67 -1.42
C ILE A 54 6.00 0.65 -1.64
N ALA A 55 6.49 1.29 -2.70
CA ALA A 55 7.91 1.30 -3.02
C ALA A 55 8.76 1.94 -1.92
N LEU A 56 8.28 3.02 -1.31
CA LEU A 56 8.97 3.69 -0.20
C LEU A 56 9.07 2.78 1.02
N HIS A 57 7.97 2.15 1.46
CA HIS A 57 8.00 1.24 2.61
C HIS A 57 8.71 -0.09 2.33
N TYR A 58 8.82 -0.49 1.07
CA TYR A 58 9.58 -1.67 0.66
C TYR A 58 11.10 -1.43 0.68
N VAL A 59 11.54 -0.24 0.25
CA VAL A 59 12.98 0.08 0.14
C VAL A 59 13.55 0.69 1.42
N TYR A 60 12.78 1.52 2.12
CA TYR A 60 13.22 2.18 3.35
C TYR A 60 12.82 1.38 4.59
N ASN A 61 13.67 1.43 5.61
CA ASN A 61 13.43 0.81 6.90
C ASN A 61 12.59 1.72 7.80
N THR A 62 11.36 2.02 7.40
CA THR A 62 10.44 2.78 8.27
C THR A 62 10.00 1.91 9.46
N PRO A 63 9.90 2.47 10.69
CA PRO A 63 9.93 3.91 11.01
C PRO A 63 11.32 4.50 11.34
N ASP A 64 12.41 3.72 11.28
CA ASP A 64 13.76 4.23 11.53
C ASP A 64 14.14 5.29 10.49
N ASP A 65 13.87 4.97 9.22
CA ASP A 65 13.83 5.95 8.13
C ASP A 65 12.55 6.77 8.23
N ARG A 66 12.70 8.10 8.27
CA ARG A 66 11.57 9.03 8.37
C ARG A 66 11.09 9.43 6.98
N LEU A 67 9.91 8.95 6.58
CA LEU A 67 9.18 9.44 5.41
C LEU A 67 8.34 10.69 5.80
N ILE A 68 8.37 11.73 4.96
CA ILE A 68 7.69 13.02 5.16
C ILE A 68 6.80 13.33 3.96
#